data_AF-A0A522RCF0-F1
#
_entry.id   AF-A0A522RCF0-F1
#
_cell.length_a   1.000
_cell.length_b   1.000
_cell.length_c   1.000
_cell.angle_alpha   90.00
_cell.angle_beta   90.00
_cell.angle_gamma   90.00
#
_symmetry.space_group_name_H-M   'P 1'
#
loop_
_entity.id
_entity.type
_entity.pdbx_description
1 polymer ?
#
loop_
_entity_poly.entity_id
_entity_poly.type
_entity_poly.pdbx_seq_one_letter_code
_entity_poly.pdbx_strand_id
1 'polypeptide(L)'
;ARLAAPFARAIAQQNDAPVPMSGVGTMTKNGGKPGSPKQGGLPVMMAAAGDFMGKADGPRVAFIEDDGWDTHANEAAIVTRKLAELDAGLKAFHEAVGAMWQRTVLVVATEFGRTAHVNGTGGTDHGTGGSMFLAGGALRGGRVAGNWPGIGSRELYQSRDVHATTDFRSVFKGVLSTHLGVPESLLESRVFPGSATAKPMENLVVSTRLAV
;
A
#
# COMPACT_ATOMS: atom_id res chain seq x y z
N ALA A 1 -7.26 -8.91 -5.01
CA ALA A 1 -8.12 -8.59 -3.85
C ALA A 1 -9.30 -7.80 -4.42
N ARG A 2 -10.02 -6.95 -3.69
CA ARG A 2 -10.98 -5.99 -4.30
C ARG A 2 -10.82 -4.64 -3.59
N LEU A 3 -9.66 -4.00 -3.72
CA LEU A 3 -9.31 -2.79 -2.95
C LEU A 3 -10.16 -1.56 -3.32
N ALA A 4 -10.56 -1.42 -4.58
CA ALA A 4 -11.28 -0.25 -5.06
C ALA A 4 -12.73 -0.13 -4.52
N ALA A 5 -13.42 -1.25 -4.30
CA ALA A 5 -14.82 -1.24 -3.89
C ALA A 5 -15.05 -0.76 -2.43
N PRO A 6 -14.27 -1.21 -1.42
CA PRO A 6 -14.28 -0.63 -0.08
C PRO A 6 -13.89 0.85 -0.07
N PHE A 7 -12.95 1.27 -0.92
CA PHE A 7 -12.54 2.67 -1.00
C PHE A 7 -13.64 3.57 -1.54
N ALA A 8 -14.33 3.16 -2.61
CA ALA A 8 -15.48 3.91 -3.12
C ALA A 8 -16.59 4.09 -2.07
N ARG A 9 -16.79 3.08 -1.19
CA ARG A 9 -17.71 3.19 -0.05
C ARG A 9 -17.20 4.16 1.02
N ALA A 10 -15.90 4.16 1.31
CA ALA A 10 -15.29 5.08 2.28
C ALA A 10 -15.39 6.55 1.82
N ILE A 11 -15.15 6.83 0.53
CA ILE A 11 -15.34 8.18 -0.05
C ILE A 11 -16.79 8.65 0.11
N ALA A 12 -17.77 7.76 -0.09
CA ALA A 12 -19.18 8.12 0.11
C ALA A 12 -19.50 8.47 1.58
N GLN A 13 -18.84 7.83 2.54
CA GLN A 13 -19.00 8.10 3.98
C GLN A 13 -18.29 9.38 4.45
N GLN A 14 -17.20 9.77 3.77
CA GLN A 14 -16.47 11.00 4.09
C GLN A 14 -17.21 12.27 3.60
N ASN A 15 -18.12 12.12 2.64
CA ASN A 15 -18.86 13.20 1.98
C ASN A 15 -20.29 13.39 2.53
N ASP A 16 -20.53 13.28 3.83
CA ASP A 16 -21.81 13.65 4.48
C ASP A 16 -22.16 15.17 4.38
N ALA A 17 -21.41 15.93 3.58
CA ALA A 17 -21.86 17.18 2.96
C ALA A 17 -22.08 16.96 1.45
N PRO A 18 -23.25 17.33 0.89
CA PRO A 18 -23.58 17.01 -0.50
C PRO A 18 -22.57 17.66 -1.45
N VAL A 19 -21.84 16.83 -2.19
CA VAL A 19 -21.11 17.28 -3.38
C VAL A 19 -22.17 17.76 -4.37
N PRO A 20 -22.15 19.03 -4.84
CA PRO A 20 -23.09 19.46 -5.84
C PRO A 20 -22.86 18.65 -7.12
N MET A 21 -23.82 17.80 -7.46
CA MET A 21 -23.84 16.98 -8.68
C MET A 21 -23.97 17.84 -9.96
N SER A 22 -24.00 19.17 -9.85
CA SER A 22 -23.98 20.12 -10.95
C SER A 22 -22.55 20.25 -11.53
N GLY A 23 -22.09 19.17 -12.14
CA GLY A 23 -20.78 19.06 -12.76
C GLY A 23 -20.56 17.76 -13.52
N VAL A 24 -21.49 16.79 -13.42
CA VAL A 24 -21.55 15.65 -14.32
C VAL A 24 -22.09 16.14 -15.67
N GLY A 25 -21.24 16.87 -16.39
CA GLY A 25 -21.46 17.18 -17.79
C GLY A 25 -21.61 15.88 -18.56
N THR A 26 -22.66 15.81 -19.36
CA THR A 26 -22.87 14.77 -20.37
C THR A 26 -21.57 14.49 -21.10
N MET A 27 -21.06 13.26 -20.98
CA MET A 27 -19.94 12.78 -21.78
C MET A 27 -20.29 12.94 -23.27
N THR A 28 -19.80 14.00 -23.88
CA THR A 28 -19.66 14.05 -25.33
C THR A 28 -18.64 12.97 -25.70
N LYS A 29 -19.11 11.96 -26.44
CA LYS A 29 -18.26 10.94 -27.07
C LYS A 29 -17.24 11.61 -27.98
N ASN A 30 -16.06 11.93 -27.46
CA ASN A 30 -14.89 12.16 -28.29
C ASN A 30 -14.31 10.80 -28.66
N GLY A 31 -14.40 10.48 -29.95
CA GLY A 31 -13.95 9.24 -30.58
C GLY A 31 -12.43 9.06 -30.58
N GLY A 32 -11.83 8.95 -29.40
CA GLY A 32 -10.50 8.36 -29.25
C GLY A 32 -10.60 6.84 -29.34
N LYS A 33 -9.85 6.23 -30.26
CA LYS A 33 -9.67 4.77 -30.32
C LYS A 33 -9.35 4.21 -28.92
N PRO A 34 -9.81 3.00 -28.55
CA PRO A 34 -9.35 2.36 -27.33
C PRO A 34 -7.82 2.29 -27.40
N GLY A 35 -7.15 3.04 -26.53
CA GLY A 35 -5.71 2.99 -26.41
C GLY A 35 -5.32 1.55 -26.09
N SER A 36 -4.41 1.00 -26.88
CA SER A 36 -3.68 -0.22 -26.55
C SER A 36 -3.23 -0.16 -25.07
N PRO A 37 -3.18 -1.29 -24.33
CA PRO A 37 -2.63 -1.30 -23.00
C PRO A 37 -1.25 -0.63 -23.05
N LYS A 38 -1.05 0.45 -22.30
CA LYS A 38 0.27 1.08 -22.23
C LYS A 38 1.25 -0.01 -21.76
N GLN A 39 2.21 -0.34 -22.60
CA GLN A 39 3.38 -1.11 -22.19
C GLN A 39 4.01 -0.34 -21.00
N GLY A 40 4.00 -0.92 -19.79
CA GLY A 40 4.67 -0.34 -18.61
C GLY A 40 3.80 0.06 -17.40
N GLY A 41 2.51 -0.30 -17.32
CA GLY A 41 1.72 -0.08 -16.10
C GLY A 41 2.13 -0.98 -14.92
N LEU A 42 1.73 -0.63 -13.69
CA LEU A 42 2.08 -1.38 -12.48
C LEU A 42 1.80 -2.90 -12.58
N PRO A 43 0.70 -3.38 -13.19
CA PRO A 43 0.47 -4.82 -13.35
C PRO A 43 1.52 -5.54 -14.18
N VAL A 44 2.08 -4.88 -15.20
CA VAL A 44 3.14 -5.45 -16.05
C VAL A 44 4.45 -5.56 -15.25
N MET A 45 4.80 -4.51 -14.49
CA MET A 45 6.00 -4.52 -13.64
C MET A 45 5.90 -5.58 -12.53
N MET A 46 4.74 -5.68 -11.91
CA MET A 46 4.45 -6.66 -10.86
C MET A 46 4.47 -8.10 -11.39
N ALA A 47 3.93 -8.36 -12.59
CA ALA A 47 4.05 -9.66 -13.26
C ALA A 47 5.52 -10.02 -13.52
N ALA A 48 6.29 -9.11 -14.11
CA ALA A 48 7.70 -9.33 -14.40
C ALA A 48 8.52 -9.60 -13.13
N ALA A 49 8.26 -8.86 -12.04
CA ALA A 49 8.91 -9.12 -10.76
C ALA A 49 8.55 -10.51 -10.21
N GLY A 50 7.29 -10.93 -10.29
CA GLY A 50 6.86 -12.27 -9.92
C GLY A 50 7.59 -13.35 -10.72
N ASP A 51 7.70 -13.18 -12.05
CA ASP A 51 8.40 -14.12 -12.93
C ASP A 51 9.89 -14.22 -12.60
N PHE A 52 10.56 -13.09 -12.34
CA PHE A 52 11.98 -13.10 -11.97
C PHE A 52 12.20 -13.72 -10.59
N MET A 53 11.42 -13.33 -9.58
CA MET A 53 11.56 -13.82 -8.21
C MET A 53 11.12 -15.28 -8.04
N GLY A 54 10.22 -15.77 -8.90
CA GLY A 54 9.75 -17.15 -8.89
C GLY A 54 10.80 -18.19 -9.32
N LYS A 55 11.88 -17.76 -9.99
CA LYS A 55 12.97 -18.64 -10.43
C LYS A 55 13.79 -19.16 -9.24
N ALA A 56 14.33 -20.37 -9.39
CA ALA A 56 15.14 -21.02 -8.35
C ALA A 56 16.36 -20.16 -7.96
N ASP A 57 17.00 -19.52 -8.94
CA ASP A 57 18.13 -18.60 -8.82
C ASP A 57 17.71 -17.11 -8.90
N GLY A 58 16.41 -16.83 -8.83
CA GLY A 58 15.86 -15.48 -8.90
C GLY A 58 16.28 -14.57 -7.73
N PRO A 59 16.10 -13.25 -7.87
CA PRO A 59 16.36 -12.32 -6.78
C PRO A 59 15.46 -12.59 -5.57
N ARG A 60 15.97 -12.36 -4.37
CA ARG A 60 15.22 -12.52 -3.10
C ARG A 60 14.51 -11.25 -2.65
N VAL A 61 14.90 -10.10 -3.20
CA VAL A 61 14.32 -8.78 -2.92
C VAL A 61 14.15 -8.07 -4.26
N ALA A 62 13.00 -7.45 -4.46
CA ALA A 62 12.72 -6.56 -5.58
C ALA A 62 12.08 -5.27 -5.06
N PHE A 63 12.26 -4.19 -5.81
CA PHE A 63 11.64 -2.90 -5.54
C PHE A 63 10.94 -2.42 -6.81
N ILE A 64 9.73 -1.92 -6.65
CA ILE A 64 8.93 -1.31 -7.72
C ILE A 64 8.44 0.03 -7.19
N GLU A 65 8.65 1.07 -7.98
CA GLU A 65 8.10 2.40 -7.73
C GLU A 65 6.79 2.55 -8.50
N ASP A 66 5.80 3.17 -7.87
CA ASP A 66 4.51 3.48 -8.47
C ASP A 66 4.09 4.90 -8.09
N ASP A 67 3.96 5.77 -9.08
CA ASP A 67 3.73 7.19 -8.91
C ASP A 67 2.23 7.57 -8.98
N GLY A 68 1.92 8.86 -8.79
CA GLY A 68 0.58 9.40 -8.99
C GLY A 68 -0.39 9.24 -7.81
N TRP A 69 0.13 9.06 -6.59
CA TRP A 69 -0.65 9.00 -5.34
C TRP A 69 -0.75 10.36 -4.62
N ASP A 70 0.07 11.36 -4.98
CA ASP A 70 0.03 12.72 -4.42
C ASP A 70 -1.12 13.54 -5.03
N THR A 71 -2.31 13.42 -4.45
CA THR A 71 -3.56 13.93 -5.04
C THR A 71 -4.05 15.21 -4.37
N HIS A 72 -3.69 16.37 -4.92
CA HIS A 72 -4.14 17.69 -4.42
C HIS A 72 -5.50 18.12 -4.98
N ALA A 73 -6.00 17.44 -6.01
CA ALA A 73 -7.32 17.66 -6.59
C ALA A 73 -7.86 16.35 -7.20
N ASN A 74 -9.18 16.25 -7.34
CA ASN A 74 -9.86 15.11 -7.98
C ASN A 74 -9.42 13.73 -7.44
N GLU A 75 -9.20 13.64 -6.13
CA GLU A 75 -8.61 12.45 -5.48
C GLU A 75 -9.46 11.21 -5.67
N ALA A 76 -10.78 11.32 -5.51
CA ALA A 76 -11.68 10.18 -5.60
C ALA A 76 -11.51 9.41 -6.93
N ALA A 77 -11.43 10.12 -8.05
CA ALA A 77 -11.22 9.50 -9.36
C ALA A 77 -9.82 8.89 -9.51
N ILE A 78 -8.79 9.61 -9.06
CA ILE A 78 -7.39 9.18 -9.17
C ILE A 78 -7.14 7.96 -8.31
N VAL A 79 -7.47 8.02 -7.01
CA VAL A 79 -7.21 6.93 -6.06
C VAL A 79 -8.05 5.70 -6.37
N THR A 80 -9.30 5.86 -6.83
CA THR A 80 -10.11 4.70 -7.30
C THR A 80 -9.40 3.96 -8.43
N ARG A 81 -8.87 4.68 -9.42
CA ARG A 81 -8.10 4.09 -10.53
C ARG A 81 -6.80 3.46 -10.03
N LYS A 82 -6.03 4.16 -9.19
CA LYS A 82 -4.75 3.67 -8.65
C LYS A 82 -4.92 2.43 -7.77
N LEU A 83 -5.98 2.35 -6.96
CA LEU A 83 -6.31 1.16 -6.18
C LEU A 83 -6.74 -0.02 -7.05
N ALA A 84 -7.45 0.21 -8.14
CA ALA A 84 -7.76 -0.84 -9.12
C ALA A 84 -6.50 -1.35 -9.83
N GLU A 85 -5.59 -0.45 -10.16
CA GLU A 85 -4.29 -0.78 -10.76
C GLU A 85 -3.38 -1.57 -9.78
N LEU A 86 -3.31 -1.14 -8.52
CA LEU A 86 -2.62 -1.86 -7.45
C LEU A 86 -3.21 -3.26 -7.24
N ASP A 87 -4.54 -3.38 -7.22
CA ASP A 87 -5.20 -4.67 -7.09
C ASP A 87 -4.86 -5.63 -8.24
N ALA A 88 -4.88 -5.12 -9.48
CA ALA A 88 -4.47 -5.88 -10.65
C ALA A 88 -2.99 -6.27 -10.60
N GLY A 89 -2.12 -5.39 -10.10
CA GLY A 89 -0.69 -5.67 -9.94
C GLY A 89 -0.40 -6.72 -8.87
N LEU A 90 -1.05 -6.64 -7.71
CA LEU A 90 -0.94 -7.68 -6.68
C LEU A 90 -1.40 -9.04 -7.20
N LYS A 91 -2.49 -9.08 -7.98
CA LYS A 91 -2.96 -10.30 -8.64
C LYS A 91 -1.92 -10.84 -9.64
N ALA A 92 -1.38 -9.96 -10.49
CA ALA A 92 -0.42 -10.35 -11.51
C ALA A 92 0.88 -10.91 -10.91
N PHE A 93 1.40 -10.28 -9.84
CA PHE A 93 2.55 -10.80 -9.10
C PHE A 93 2.25 -12.17 -8.49
N HIS A 94 1.10 -12.34 -7.83
CA HIS A 94 0.70 -13.60 -7.20
C HIS A 94 0.63 -14.75 -8.21
N GLU A 95 0.11 -14.50 -9.40
CA GLU A 95 0.02 -15.49 -10.47
C GLU A 95 1.42 -15.82 -11.04
N ALA A 96 2.24 -14.80 -11.31
CA ALA A 96 3.56 -14.95 -11.89
C ALA A 96 4.56 -15.67 -10.95
N VAL A 97 4.55 -15.35 -9.66
CA VAL A 97 5.48 -15.94 -8.68
C VAL A 97 5.16 -17.41 -8.36
N GLY A 98 3.93 -17.86 -8.66
CA GLY A 98 3.50 -19.25 -8.53
C GLY A 98 3.70 -19.84 -7.13
N ALA A 99 4.31 -21.03 -7.07
CA ALA A 99 4.52 -21.77 -5.81
C ALA A 99 5.33 -20.98 -4.76
N MET A 100 6.16 -20.03 -5.18
CA MET A 100 6.96 -19.21 -4.28
C MET A 100 6.11 -18.23 -3.45
N TRP A 101 4.84 -17.99 -3.80
CA TRP A 101 3.94 -17.11 -3.05
C TRP A 101 3.84 -17.44 -1.57
N GLN A 102 3.85 -18.72 -1.21
CA GLN A 102 3.80 -19.19 0.19
C GLN A 102 5.00 -18.74 1.02
N ARG A 103 6.05 -18.28 0.34
CA ARG A 103 7.31 -17.79 0.91
C ARG A 103 7.57 -16.33 0.53
N THR A 104 6.55 -15.58 0.12
CA THR A 104 6.69 -14.18 -0.26
C THR A 104 6.02 -13.26 0.75
N VAL A 105 6.67 -12.12 0.99
CA VAL A 105 6.09 -10.93 1.61
C VAL A 105 6.22 -9.76 0.63
N LEU A 106 5.11 -9.13 0.30
CA LEU A 106 5.01 -7.83 -0.37
C LEU A 106 4.72 -6.77 0.68
N VAL A 107 5.49 -5.68 0.66
CA VAL A 107 5.26 -4.49 1.48
C VAL A 107 4.94 -3.34 0.54
N VAL A 108 3.74 -2.77 0.67
CA VAL A 108 3.31 -1.57 -0.06
C VAL A 108 3.29 -0.42 0.93
N ALA A 109 4.08 0.61 0.65
CA ALA A 109 4.26 1.76 1.52
C ALA A 109 4.35 3.04 0.69
N THR A 110 3.98 4.15 1.31
CA THR A 110 4.15 5.51 0.77
C THR A 110 5.14 6.27 1.64
N GLU A 111 5.76 7.31 1.08
CA GLU A 111 6.70 8.19 1.79
C GLU A 111 6.00 9.12 2.80
N PHE A 112 4.74 9.48 2.54
CA PHE A 112 3.92 10.33 3.41
C PHE A 112 2.45 9.88 3.45
N GLY A 113 1.71 10.46 4.40
CA GLY A 113 0.28 10.31 4.57
C GLY A 113 -0.54 11.41 3.87
N ARG A 114 -1.86 11.23 3.81
CA ARG A 114 -2.82 12.26 3.34
C ARG A 114 -3.69 12.72 4.50
N THR A 115 -4.17 13.97 4.45
CA THR A 115 -5.16 14.46 5.43
C THR A 115 -6.42 13.60 5.42
N ALA A 116 -7.06 13.44 6.58
CA ALA A 116 -8.31 12.67 6.66
C ALA A 116 -9.52 13.41 6.07
N HIS A 117 -9.40 14.71 5.83
CA HIS A 117 -10.44 15.54 5.22
C HIS A 117 -10.06 15.96 3.80
N VAL A 118 -11.09 16.06 2.94
CA VAL A 118 -10.97 16.60 1.58
C VAL A 118 -10.73 18.12 1.66
N ASN A 119 -9.82 18.63 0.82
CA ASN A 119 -9.52 20.05 0.68
C ASN A 119 -10.48 20.76 -0.29
N GLY A 120 -10.31 22.07 -0.46
CA GLY A 120 -11.21 22.90 -1.29
C GLY A 120 -11.22 22.56 -2.80
N THR A 121 -10.31 21.71 -3.26
CA THR A 121 -10.15 21.30 -4.67
C THR A 121 -10.58 19.85 -4.92
N GLY A 122 -11.25 19.21 -3.95
CA GLY A 122 -11.68 17.81 -4.08
C GLY A 122 -10.51 16.82 -4.06
N GLY A 123 -9.37 17.22 -3.49
CA GLY A 123 -8.24 16.34 -3.16
C GLY A 123 -7.96 16.33 -1.66
N THR A 124 -6.73 16.04 -1.27
CA THR A 124 -6.24 16.12 0.12
C THR A 124 -4.93 16.90 0.17
N ASP A 125 -4.49 17.25 1.37
CA ASP A 125 -3.14 17.77 1.58
C ASP A 125 -2.23 16.66 2.14
N HIS A 126 -0.95 17.00 2.33
CA HIS A 126 -0.01 16.14 3.04
C HIS A 126 -0.43 15.99 4.51
N GLY A 127 -0.44 14.75 5.01
CA GLY A 127 -0.88 14.39 6.37
C GLY A 127 0.18 13.62 7.15
N THR A 128 0.04 13.64 8.47
CA THR A 128 1.01 13.07 9.43
C THR A 128 1.13 11.55 9.36
N GLY A 129 0.02 10.82 9.31
CA GLY A 129 -0.02 9.35 9.29
C GLY A 129 -0.61 8.79 8.01
N GLY A 130 -0.39 7.51 7.76
CA GLY A 130 -0.89 6.79 6.59
C GLY A 130 -1.07 5.30 6.85
N SER A 131 -1.21 4.52 5.78
CA SER A 131 -1.37 3.07 5.84
C SER A 131 -0.28 2.35 5.05
N MET A 132 0.28 1.27 5.61
CA MET A 132 1.06 0.29 4.86
C MET A 132 0.21 -0.96 4.63
N PHE A 133 0.32 -1.55 3.44
CA PHE A 133 -0.32 -2.84 3.14
C PHE A 133 0.74 -3.92 3.04
N LEU A 134 0.48 -5.06 3.68
CA LEU A 134 1.29 -6.25 3.56
C LEU A 134 0.45 -7.33 2.89
N ALA A 135 1.03 -8.01 1.90
CA ALA A 135 0.41 -9.14 1.19
C ALA A 135 1.44 -10.25 0.97
N GLY A 136 1.01 -11.51 0.82
CA GLY A 136 1.93 -12.65 0.68
C GLY A 136 1.50 -13.85 1.49
N GLY A 137 1.87 -15.05 1.04
CA GLY A 137 1.54 -16.30 1.73
C GLY A 137 2.37 -16.53 2.99
N ALA A 138 3.51 -15.85 3.14
CA ALA A 138 4.33 -15.94 4.35
C ALA A 138 3.79 -15.11 5.53
N LEU A 139 2.70 -14.35 5.35
CA LEU A 139 2.17 -13.45 6.38
C LEU A 139 1.09 -14.09 7.26
N ARG A 140 1.05 -13.68 8.52
CA ARG A 140 -0.15 -13.80 9.38
C ARG A 140 -1.15 -12.70 9.01
N GLY A 141 -1.75 -12.85 7.83
CA GLY A 141 -2.68 -11.88 7.23
C GLY A 141 -4.08 -11.86 7.86
N GLY A 142 -5.01 -11.16 7.20
CA GLY A 142 -6.42 -11.11 7.62
C GLY A 142 -6.71 -10.20 8.82
N ARG A 143 -5.78 -9.30 9.16
CA ARG A 143 -5.88 -8.42 10.33
C ARG A 143 -5.25 -7.06 10.08
N VAL A 144 -5.63 -6.07 10.89
CA VAL A 144 -4.85 -4.84 11.07
C VAL A 144 -3.72 -5.16 12.05
N ALA A 145 -2.47 -4.88 11.66
CA ALA A 145 -1.31 -5.25 12.47
C ALA A 145 -0.92 -4.21 13.52
N GLY A 146 -1.08 -2.93 13.21
CA GLY A 146 -0.84 -1.81 14.12
C GLY A 146 -2.12 -1.35 14.84
N ASN A 147 -2.00 -0.29 15.62
CA ASN A 147 -3.14 0.37 16.24
C ASN A 147 -3.88 1.25 15.21
N TRP A 148 -5.19 1.07 15.08
CA TRP A 148 -6.04 1.88 14.22
C TRP A 148 -7.17 2.52 15.04
N PRO A 149 -6.98 3.76 15.52
CA PRO A 149 -7.99 4.47 16.31
C PRO A 149 -9.26 4.78 15.51
N GLY A 150 -9.15 4.94 14.18
CA GLY A 150 -10.25 5.33 13.30
C GLY A 150 -10.04 6.71 12.70
N ILE A 151 -11.08 7.21 12.01
CA ILE A 151 -11.12 8.53 11.35
C ILE A 151 -12.22 9.44 11.90
N GLY A 152 -12.86 9.05 13.02
CA GLY A 152 -13.84 9.92 13.66
C GLY A 152 -13.17 11.17 14.21
N SER A 153 -13.94 12.26 14.38
CA SER A 153 -13.38 13.57 14.72
C SER A 153 -12.58 13.59 16.04
N ARG A 154 -12.84 12.66 16.97
CA ARG A 154 -12.11 12.55 18.24
C ARG A 154 -10.85 11.69 18.12
N GLU A 155 -10.78 10.88 17.09
CA GLU A 155 -9.72 9.93 16.79
C GLU A 155 -8.66 10.54 15.84
N LEU A 156 -8.90 11.74 15.31
CA LEU A 156 -7.95 12.44 14.44
C LEU A 156 -6.91 13.23 15.25
N TYR A 157 -5.66 13.11 14.85
CA TYR A 157 -4.57 13.94 15.32
C TYR A 157 -4.83 15.40 14.93
N GLN A 158 -4.90 16.26 15.94
CA GLN A 158 -5.21 17.68 15.78
C GLN A 158 -6.51 17.94 14.98
N SER A 159 -7.47 17.01 15.04
CA SER A 159 -8.73 17.08 14.27
C SER A 159 -8.55 17.16 12.75
N ARG A 160 -7.40 16.72 12.20
CA ARG A 160 -7.07 16.86 10.78
C ARG A 160 -6.48 15.60 10.15
N ASP A 161 -5.54 14.98 10.84
CA ASP A 161 -4.74 13.86 10.30
C ASP A 161 -5.05 12.55 11.02
N VAL A 162 -4.76 11.42 10.38
CA VAL A 162 -4.70 10.15 11.11
C VAL A 162 -3.43 10.09 11.96
N HIS A 163 -3.49 9.46 13.13
CA HIS A 163 -2.32 9.29 13.99
C HIS A 163 -1.27 8.38 13.35
N ALA A 164 0.01 8.77 13.47
CA ALA A 164 1.14 7.88 13.26
C ALA A 164 1.31 6.98 14.48
N THR A 165 0.58 5.86 14.51
CA THR A 165 0.58 4.91 15.64
C THR A 165 1.65 3.84 15.54
N THR A 166 2.28 3.69 14.37
CA THR A 166 3.28 2.65 14.07
C THR A 166 4.41 3.29 13.28
N ASP A 167 5.64 3.11 13.75
CA ASP A 167 6.84 3.46 13.00
C ASP A 167 7.03 2.45 11.85
N PHE A 168 7.13 2.92 10.60
CA PHE A 168 7.31 2.02 9.45
C PHE A 168 8.57 1.16 9.60
N ARG A 169 9.61 1.66 10.26
CA ARG A 169 10.85 0.93 10.52
C ARG A 169 10.60 -0.30 11.38
N SER A 170 9.65 -0.26 12.31
CA SER A 170 9.23 -1.43 13.09
C SER A 170 8.68 -2.54 12.18
N VAL A 171 7.88 -2.18 11.17
CA VAL A 171 7.32 -3.13 10.20
C VAL A 171 8.43 -3.75 9.36
N PHE A 172 9.31 -2.93 8.77
CA PHE A 172 10.43 -3.44 7.98
C PHE A 172 11.38 -4.30 8.80
N LYS A 173 11.71 -3.90 10.04
CA LYS A 173 12.54 -4.71 10.93
C LYS A 173 11.90 -6.08 11.19
N GLY A 174 10.61 -6.12 11.52
CA GLY A 174 9.88 -7.37 11.77
C GLY A 174 9.86 -8.31 10.57
N VAL A 175 9.66 -7.75 9.37
CA VAL A 175 9.73 -8.51 8.10
C VAL A 175 11.16 -8.99 7.84
N LEU A 176 12.16 -8.10 7.84
CA LEU A 176 13.54 -8.45 7.49
C LEU A 176 14.15 -9.45 8.48
N SER A 177 13.92 -9.29 9.78
CA SER A 177 14.45 -10.21 10.79
C SER A 177 13.79 -11.58 10.71
N THR A 178 12.46 -11.63 10.61
CA THR A 178 11.73 -12.90 10.67
C THR A 178 11.72 -13.64 9.34
N HIS A 179 11.65 -12.91 8.23
CA HIS A 179 11.52 -13.49 6.89
C HIS A 179 12.87 -13.77 6.23
N LEU A 180 13.82 -12.83 6.34
CA LEU A 180 15.13 -12.94 5.69
C LEU A 180 16.25 -13.29 6.68
N GLY A 181 15.95 -13.43 7.98
CA GLY A 181 16.93 -13.78 8.99
C GLY A 181 17.97 -12.68 9.25
N VAL A 182 17.68 -11.43 8.89
CA VAL A 182 18.63 -10.32 9.08
C VAL A 182 18.80 -10.05 10.57
N PRO A 183 20.02 -10.10 11.13
CA PRO A 183 20.24 -9.83 12.55
C PRO A 183 19.77 -8.42 12.94
N GLU A 184 19.09 -8.31 14.09
CA GLU A 184 18.61 -7.02 14.59
C GLU A 184 19.75 -6.01 14.79
N SER A 185 20.92 -6.46 15.22
CA SER A 185 22.11 -5.61 15.34
C SER A 185 22.50 -4.97 14.01
N LEU A 186 22.36 -5.67 12.88
CA LEU A 186 22.61 -5.12 11.55
C LEU A 186 21.50 -4.16 11.13
N LEU A 187 20.25 -4.51 11.44
CA LEU A 187 19.10 -3.64 11.17
C LEU A 187 19.24 -2.30 11.91
N GLU A 188 19.71 -2.30 13.15
CA GLU A 188 19.85 -1.07 13.94
C GLU A 188 21.10 -0.26 13.61
N SER A 189 22.21 -0.91 13.27
CA SER A 189 23.48 -0.22 13.02
C SER A 189 23.67 0.24 11.57
N ARG A 190 23.08 -0.45 10.59
CA ARG A 190 23.36 -0.23 9.16
C ARG A 190 22.13 0.09 8.32
N VAL A 191 21.01 -0.58 8.56
CA VAL A 191 19.81 -0.41 7.73
C VAL A 191 18.95 0.75 8.22
N PHE A 192 18.73 0.84 9.54
CA PHE A 192 17.93 1.86 10.19
C PHE A 192 18.69 2.51 11.37
N PRO A 193 19.79 3.22 11.10
CA PRO A 193 20.54 3.93 12.15
C PRO A 193 19.62 4.89 12.92
N GLY A 194 19.82 4.98 14.25
CA GLY A 194 19.04 5.87 15.12
C GLY A 194 17.59 5.42 15.39
N SER A 195 17.25 4.16 15.13
CA SER A 195 15.90 3.61 15.29
C SER A 195 15.71 2.65 16.46
N ALA A 196 16.55 2.72 17.50
CA ALA A 196 16.55 1.76 18.62
C ALA A 196 15.19 1.68 19.37
N THR A 197 14.39 2.75 19.32
CA THR A 197 13.03 2.82 19.89
C THR A 197 11.99 2.15 19.00
N ALA A 198 12.23 2.06 17.69
CA ALA A 198 11.38 1.33 16.75
C ALA A 198 11.70 -0.16 16.82
N LYS A 199 11.08 -0.86 17.78
CA LYS A 199 11.25 -2.30 17.95
C LYS A 199 10.65 -3.08 16.77
N PRO A 200 11.23 -4.22 16.36
CA PRO A 200 10.65 -5.05 15.30
C PRO A 200 9.20 -5.40 15.60
N MET A 201 8.31 -5.24 14.62
CA MET A 201 6.92 -5.64 14.79
C MET A 201 6.82 -7.16 14.73
N GLU A 202 6.35 -7.74 15.83
CA GLU A 202 6.19 -9.19 15.97
C GLU A 202 4.94 -9.71 15.27
N ASN A 203 4.88 -11.03 15.11
CA ASN A 203 3.71 -11.75 14.59
C ASN A 203 3.25 -11.31 13.19
N LEU A 204 4.15 -10.75 12.37
CA LEU A 204 3.88 -10.42 10.96
C LEU A 204 4.01 -11.64 10.04
N VAL A 205 5.11 -12.39 10.18
CA VAL A 205 5.48 -13.47 9.26
C VAL A 205 5.29 -14.82 9.95
N VAL A 206 4.58 -15.75 9.31
CA VAL A 206 4.45 -17.14 9.78
C VAL A 206 5.86 -17.70 9.91
N SER A 207 6.24 -18.17 11.09
CA SER A 207 7.63 -18.55 11.35
C SER A 207 8.03 -19.70 10.42
N THR A 208 8.79 -19.40 9.37
CA THR A 208 9.51 -20.38 8.59
C THR A 208 10.87 -20.56 9.25
N ARG A 209 10.91 -21.21 10.42
CA ARG A 209 12.16 -21.85 10.81
C ARG A 209 12.45 -22.89 9.74
N LEU A 210 13.48 -22.65 8.94
CA LEU A 210 14.13 -23.73 8.22
C LEU A 210 14.65 -24.69 9.28
N ALA A 211 14.15 -25.92 9.27
CA ALA A 211 15.05 -27.05 9.47
C ALA A 211 16.08 -26.93 8.34
N VAL A 212 17.27 -26.46 8.70
CA VAL A 212 18.48 -26.66 7.88
C VAL A 212 18.90 -28.11 8.05
#